data_AF-A0A7Y2Y5U2-F1
#
_entry.id   AF-A0A7Y2Y5U2-F1
#
_cell.length_a   1.000
_cell.length_b   1.000
_cell.length_c   1.000
_cell.angle_alpha   90.00
_cell.angle_beta   90.00
_cell.angle_gamma   90.00
#
_symmetry.space_group_name_H-M   'P 1'
#
loop_
_entity.id
_entity.type
_entity.pdbx_description
1 polymer ?
#
loop_
_entity_poly.entity_id
_entity_poly.type
_entity_poly.pdbx_seq_one_letter_code
_entity_poly.pdbx_strand_id
1 'polypeptide(L)' 'MNASDKQMLKIALRNGVAFTVLLLIISYFKNGLINYKWIPIWFLFFAVTGALRYYYMNKKTKD' A
#
# COMPACT_ATOMS: atom_id res chain seq x y z
N MET A 1 12.58 11.49 12.39
CA MET A 1 11.34 10.66 12.26
C MET A 1 11.03 10.02 13.59
N ASN A 2 9.82 10.23 14.09
CA ASN A 2 9.35 9.65 15.33
C ASN A 2 9.11 8.14 15.16
N ALA A 3 9.06 7.37 16.25
CA ALA A 3 8.89 5.89 16.16
C ALA A 3 7.57 5.50 15.47
N SER A 4 6.50 6.27 15.71
CA SER A 4 5.20 6.14 15.04
C SER A 4 5.30 6.39 13.53
N ASP A 5 6.05 7.41 13.10
CA ASP A 5 6.21 7.73 11.67
C ASP A 5 6.96 6.61 10.94
N LYS A 6 7.96 6.00 11.59
CA LYS A 6 8.70 4.85 11.06
C LYS A 6 7.79 3.62 10.91
N GLN A 7 6.91 3.36 11.87
CA GLN A 7 5.92 2.28 11.78
C GLN A 7 4.89 2.54 10.69
N MET A 8 4.36 3.76 10.60
CA MET A 8 3.42 4.15 9.55
C MET A 8 4.04 3.98 8.16
N LEU A 9 5.28 4.44 7.97
CA LEU A 9 6.00 4.28 6.71
C LEU A 9 6.20 2.80 6.36
N LYS A 10 6.61 1.98 7.34
CA LYS A 10 6.79 0.53 7.14
C LYS A 10 5.48 -0.15 6.72
N ILE A 11 4.37 0.22 7.34
CA ILE A 11 3.04 -0.32 7.04
C ILE A 11 2.58 0.15 5.66
N ALA A 12 2.72 1.44 5.35
CA ALA A 12 2.40 2.00 4.05
C ALA A 12 3.17 1.29 2.92
N LEU A 13 4.50 1.15 3.06
CA LEU A 13 5.35 0.46 2.08
C LEU A 13 4.94 -1.01 1.93
N ARG A 14 4.73 -1.72 3.04
CA ARG A 14 4.32 -3.14 3.00
C ARG A 14 2.98 -3.30 2.30
N ASN A 15 2.03 -2.40 2.55
CA ASN A 15 0.72 -2.42 1.91
C ASN A 15 0.83 -2.10 0.41
N GLY A 16 1.60 -1.06 0.08
CA GLY A 16 1.92 -0.65 -1.29
C GLY A 16 2.47 -1.81 -2.11
N VAL A 17 3.51 -2.48 -1.62
CA VAL A 17 4.11 -3.63 -2.32
C VAL A 17 3.15 -4.81 -2.41
N ALA A 18 2.54 -5.23 -1.28
CA ALA A 18 1.73 -6.43 -1.25
C ALA A 18 0.53 -6.36 -2.21
N PHE A 19 -0.22 -5.27 -2.17
CA PHE A 19 -1.39 -5.11 -3.03
C PHE A 19 -1.04 -4.80 -4.48
N THR A 20 0.07 -4.11 -4.74
CA THR A 20 0.55 -3.93 -6.12
C THR A 20 0.94 -5.27 -6.72
N VAL A 21 1.70 -6.10 -6.00
CA VAL A 21 2.08 -7.45 -6.47
C VAL A 21 0.83 -8.31 -6.68
N LEU A 22 -0.12 -8.30 -5.74
CA LEU A 22 -1.39 -9.02 -5.88
C LEU A 22 -2.14 -8.59 -7.16
N LEU A 23 -2.25 -7.28 -7.38
CA LEU A 23 -2.93 -6.72 -8.55
C LEU A 23 -2.19 -7.07 -9.85
N LEU A 24 -0.85 -7.09 -9.84
CA LEU A 24 -0.05 -7.50 -10.99
C LEU A 24 -0.24 -8.99 -11.31
N ILE A 25 -0.29 -9.85 -10.30
CA ILE A 25 -0.60 -11.28 -10.46
C ILE A 25 -1.99 -11.43 -11.10
N ILE A 26 -3.01 -10.77 -10.54
CA ILE A 26 -4.37 -10.81 -11.08
C ILE A 26 -4.43 -10.28 -12.52
N SER A 27 -3.77 -9.15 -12.80
CA SER A 27 -3.71 -8.56 -14.13
C SER A 27 -3.02 -9.48 -15.13
N TYR A 28 -1.96 -10.19 -14.72
CA TYR A 28 -1.28 -11.15 -15.57
C TYR A 28 -2.19 -12.33 -15.92
N PHE A 29 -2.88 -12.92 -14.94
CA PHE A 29 -3.84 -13.99 -15.20
C PHE A 29 -5.03 -13.55 -16.06
N LYS A 30 -5.49 -12.30 -15.92
CA LYS A 30 -6.65 -11.79 -16.67
C LYS A 30 -6.31 -11.36 -18.10
N ASN A 31 -5.19 -10.68 -18.30
CA ASN A 31 -4.86 -10.02 -19.56
C ASN A 31 -3.65 -10.64 -20.28
N GLY A 32 -2.96 -11.61 -19.67
CA GLY A 32 -1.74 -12.22 -20.21
C GLY A 32 -0.51 -11.30 -20.21
N LEU A 33 -0.65 -10.05 -19.74
CA LEU A 33 0.39 -9.02 -19.79
C LEU A 33 0.39 -8.18 -18.52
N ILE A 34 1.58 -7.84 -18.04
CA ILE A 34 1.80 -6.89 -16.95
C ILE A 34 1.95 -5.49 -17.53
N ASN A 35 1.09 -4.56 -17.12
CA ASN A 35 1.22 -3.15 -17.52
C ASN A 35 2.06 -2.36 -16.51
N TYR A 36 3.36 -2.29 -16.77
CA TYR A 36 4.33 -1.64 -15.89
C TYR A 36 4.10 -0.12 -15.69
N LYS A 37 3.43 0.55 -16.65
CA LYS A 37 3.17 2.00 -16.56
C LYS A 37 2.29 2.37 -15.35
N TRP A 38 1.43 1.44 -14.93
CA TRP A 38 0.50 1.69 -13.82
C TRP A 38 1.04 1.24 -12.46
N ILE A 39 2.19 0.53 -12.41
CA ILE A 39 2.79 0.07 -11.15
C ILE A 39 3.00 1.22 -10.15
N PRO A 40 3.57 2.38 -10.54
CA PRO A 40 3.77 3.48 -9.60
C PRO A 40 2.45 4.02 -9.04
N ILE A 41 1.41 4.07 -9.87
CA ILE A 41 0.08 4.57 -9.50
C ILE A 41 -0.58 3.61 -8.51
N TRP A 42 -0.58 2.31 -8.81
CA TRP A 42 -1.13 1.29 -7.92
C TRP A 42 -0.36 1.23 -6.60
N PHE A 43 0.97 1.32 -6.67
CA PHE A 43 1.81 1.37 -5.48
C PHE A 43 1.49 2.57 -4.59
N LEU A 44 1.40 3.78 -5.15
CA LEU A 44 1.03 4.97 -4.40
C LEU A 44 -0.37 4.83 -3.79
N PHE A 45 -1.34 4.35 -4.56
CA PHE A 45 -2.70 4.14 -4.07
C PHE A 45 -2.74 3.18 -2.86
N PHE A 46 -2.07 2.04 -2.96
CA PHE A 46 -2.04 1.06 -1.88
C PHE A 46 -1.17 1.49 -0.68
N ALA A 47 -0.13 2.27 -0.92
CA ALA A 47 0.69 2.84 0.15
C ALA A 47 -0.08 3.90 0.95
N VAL A 48 -0.78 4.81 0.28
CA VAL A 48 -1.60 5.85 0.91
C VAL A 48 -2.75 5.23 1.72
N THR A 49 -3.43 4.23 1.18
CA THR A 49 -4.49 3.52 1.93
C THR A 49 -3.94 2.79 3.16
N GLY A 50 -2.73 2.22 3.08
CA GLY A 50 -2.03 1.64 4.24
C GLY A 50 -1.69 2.66 5.32
N ALA A 51 -1.19 3.83 4.92
CA ALA A 51 -0.91 4.93 5.83
C ALA A 51 -2.18 5.46 6.50
N LEU A 52 -3.24 5.70 5.72
CA LEU A 52 -4.55 6.14 6.22
C LEU A 52 -5.13 5.14 7.22
N ARG A 53 -5.12 3.85 6.90
CA ARG A 53 -5.59 2.80 7.81
C ARG A 53 -4.83 2.84 9.13
N TYR A 54 -3.50 2.94 9.11
CA TYR A 54 -2.71 3.05 10.32
C TYR A 54 -3.06 4.32 11.11
N TYR A 55 -3.19 5.46 10.44
CA TYR A 55 -3.57 6.73 11.06
C TYR A 55 -4.93 6.64 11.78
N TYR A 56 -5.96 6.11 11.11
CA TYR A 56 -7.29 5.96 11.72
C TYR A 56 -7.31 4.94 12.86
N MET A 57 -6.60 3.81 12.73
CA MET A 57 -6.54 2.81 13.80
C MET A 57 -5.79 3.34 15.03
N ASN A 58 -4.64 4.02 14.86
CA ASN A 58 -3.91 4.61 15.98
C ASN A 58 -4.63 5.82 16.59
N LYS A 59 -5.41 6.58 15.80
CA LYS A 59 -6.22 7.68 16.33
C LYS A 59 -7.33 7.16 17.25
N LYS A 60 -8.03 6.10 16.84
CA LYS A 60 -9.08 5.45 17.64
C LYS A 60 -8.59 4.74 18.91
N THR A 61 -7.30 4.49 19.07
CA THR A 61 -6.74 3.89 20.30
C THR A 61 -6.38 4.94 21.36
N LYS A 62 -6.37 6.24 21.00
CA LYS A 62 -6.03 7.34 21.92
C LYS A 62 -7.25 8.13 22.42
N ASP A 63 -8.43 7.86 21.87
CA ASP A 63 -9.73 8.31 22.37
C ASP A 63 -10.38 7.16 23.16
#